data_AF-A0A8S0FST1-F1
#
_entry.id   AF-A0A8S0FST1-F1
#
_cell.length_a   1.000
_cell.length_b   1.000
_cell.length_c   1.000
_cell.angle_alpha   90.00
_cell.angle_beta   90.00
_cell.angle_gamma   90.00
#
_symmetry.space_group_name_H-M   'P 1'
#
loop_
_entity.id
_entity.type
_entity.pdbx_description
1 polymer ?
#
loop_
_entity_poly.entity_id
_entity_poly.type
_entity_poly.pdbx_seq_one_letter_code
_entity_poly.pdbx_strand_id
1 'polypeptide(L)'
;MNKIEISRLDTLLDENGWQVEQQSWAALCRFCGDLHCKTQSDFFDIIGFKQFLFEQTEMSPGTVREYVVRLRRLGNHLHEQNISLDQLQDGFLDEILAPWLPSTSTNNYRIALRKYQHYQRQTCTGLVQKSSSLPASDIY
;
A
#
# COMPACT_ATOMS: atom_id res chain seq x y z
N MET A 1 -5.78 5.46 -25.67
CA MET A 1 -5.36 4.05 -25.64
C MET A 1 -4.70 3.75 -26.98
N ASN A 2 -3.41 3.39 -27.01
CA ASN A 2 -2.65 3.31 -28.25
C ASN A 2 -2.95 2.00 -28.99
N LYS A 3 -3.62 2.08 -30.15
CA LYS A 3 -4.13 0.93 -30.91
C LYS A 3 -3.02 -0.05 -31.34
N ILE A 4 -1.79 0.44 -31.47
CA ILE A 4 -0.60 -0.33 -31.85
C ILE A 4 -0.10 -1.19 -30.67
N GLU A 5 -0.14 -0.67 -29.45
CA GLU A 5 0.29 -1.41 -28.26
C GLU A 5 -0.67 -2.56 -27.95
N ILE A 6 -1.97 -2.36 -28.17
CA ILE A 6 -2.98 -3.41 -27.99
C ILE A 6 -2.75 -4.56 -28.97
N SER A 7 -2.47 -4.27 -30.24
CA SER A 7 -2.21 -5.32 -31.24
C SER A 7 -0.96 -6.16 -30.96
N ARG A 8 -0.02 -5.64 -30.17
CA ARG A 8 1.18 -6.37 -29.76
C ARG A 8 0.91 -7.42 -28.67
N LEU A 9 -0.19 -7.29 -27.92
CA LEU A 9 -0.57 -8.25 -26.88
C LEU A 9 -1.02 -9.60 -27.44
N ASP A 10 -1.46 -9.64 -28.71
CA ASP A 10 -1.90 -10.87 -29.40
C ASP A 10 -0.77 -11.57 -30.18
N THR A 11 0.47 -11.06 -30.12
CA THR A 11 1.60 -11.65 -30.82
C THR A 11 2.18 -12.83 -30.03
N LEU A 12 2.29 -13.99 -30.68
CA LEU A 12 2.96 -15.16 -30.08
C LEU A 12 4.45 -14.84 -29.86
N LEU A 13 4.92 -15.01 -28.63
CA LEU A 13 6.33 -14.89 -28.27
C LEU A 13 7.02 -16.25 -28.44
N ASP A 14 8.19 -16.24 -29.06
CA ASP A 14 9.13 -17.36 -29.00
C ASP A 14 9.94 -17.33 -27.69
N GLU A 15 10.78 -18.33 -27.46
CA GLU A 15 11.54 -18.44 -26.20
C GLU A 15 12.44 -17.21 -25.99
N ASN A 16 13.09 -16.72 -27.04
CA ASN A 16 13.94 -15.53 -26.93
C ASN A 16 13.13 -14.27 -26.61
N GLY A 17 11.97 -14.09 -27.25
CA GLY A 17 11.04 -13.01 -26.95
C GLY A 17 10.49 -13.08 -25.52
N TRP A 18 10.17 -14.29 -25.04
CA TRP A 18 9.75 -14.52 -23.66
C TRP A 18 10.83 -14.16 -22.65
N GLN A 19 12.09 -14.55 -22.90
CA GLN A 19 13.20 -14.26 -22.00
C GLN A 19 13.49 -12.76 -21.85
N VAL A 20 13.19 -11.97 -22.90
CA VAL A 20 13.28 -10.51 -22.88
C VAL A 20 12.07 -9.92 -22.15
N GLU A 21 10.85 -10.34 -22.48
CA GLU A 21 9.65 -9.70 -21.92
C GLU A 21 9.37 -10.05 -20.46
N GLN A 22 9.72 -11.24 -20.00
CA GLN A 22 9.57 -11.57 -18.58
C GLN A 22 10.37 -10.63 -17.66
N GLN A 23 11.42 -9.96 -18.17
CA GLN A 23 12.20 -8.99 -17.39
C GLN A 23 11.44 -7.69 -17.17
N SER A 24 10.51 -7.34 -18.06
CA SER A 24 9.66 -6.15 -17.95
C SER A 24 8.39 -6.42 -17.13
N TRP A 25 8.05 -7.69 -16.89
CA TRP A 25 6.80 -8.09 -16.23
C TRP A 25 7.00 -8.27 -14.73
N ALA A 26 6.31 -7.45 -13.94
CA ALA A 26 6.21 -7.63 -12.50
C ALA A 26 5.05 -8.58 -12.17
N ALA A 27 5.34 -9.66 -11.43
CA ALA A 27 4.29 -10.49 -10.84
C ALA A 27 3.52 -9.65 -9.80
N LEU A 28 2.24 -9.40 -10.04
CA LEU A 28 1.39 -8.60 -9.16
C LEU A 28 0.60 -9.50 -8.19
N CYS A 29 0.69 -9.18 -6.90
CA CYS A 29 -0.13 -9.83 -5.89
C CYS A 29 -1.54 -9.24 -5.94
N ARG A 30 -2.55 -10.07 -6.27
CA ARG A 30 -3.96 -9.63 -6.25
C ARG A 30 -4.47 -9.21 -4.88
N PHE A 31 -3.70 -9.38 -3.80
CA PHE A 31 -4.01 -8.82 -2.48
C PHE A 31 -3.17 -7.59 -2.11
N CYS A 32 -1.97 -7.44 -2.65
CA CYS A 32 -0.95 -6.54 -2.15
C CYS A 32 -0.27 -5.65 -3.22
N GLY A 33 -0.62 -5.80 -4.50
CA GLY A 33 -0.04 -5.01 -5.58
C GLY A 33 1.10 -5.75 -6.25
N ASP A 34 2.15 -6.15 -5.52
CA ASP A 34 3.33 -6.83 -6.05
C ASP A 34 3.61 -8.15 -5.29
N LEU A 35 3.96 -9.22 -6.01
CA LEU A 35 4.34 -10.53 -5.47
C LEU A 35 5.81 -10.55 -5.00
N HIS A 36 6.59 -9.54 -5.37
CA HIS A 36 8.02 -9.43 -5.07
C HIS A 36 8.38 -8.13 -4.34
N CYS A 37 7.66 -7.79 -3.27
CA CYS A 37 8.18 -6.81 -2.31
C CYS A 37 9.32 -7.46 -1.50
N LYS A 38 10.55 -7.46 -2.04
CA LYS A 38 11.76 -7.84 -1.28
C LYS A 38 12.13 -6.79 -0.22
N THR A 39 11.59 -5.57 -0.34
CA THR A 39 11.79 -4.49 0.62
C THR A 39 10.41 -3.87 0.88
N GLN A 40 9.81 -4.15 2.03
CA GLN A 40 8.67 -3.34 2.47
C GLN A 40 9.23 -2.05 3.05
N SER A 41 8.89 -0.92 2.44
CA SER A 41 9.16 0.38 3.03
C SER A 41 8.58 0.44 4.45
N ASP A 42 9.41 0.85 5.41
CA ASP A 42 9.05 1.05 6.81
C ASP A 42 8.33 2.40 7.06
N PHE A 43 8.14 3.21 6.02
CA PHE A 43 7.42 4.49 6.09
C PHE A 43 6.05 4.44 6.76
N PHE A 44 5.29 3.37 6.56
CA PHE A 44 3.93 3.21 7.09
C PHE A 44 3.79 1.83 7.76
N ASP A 45 3.22 1.78 8.98
CA ASP A 45 2.77 0.52 9.58
C ASP A 45 1.48 0.06 8.88
N ILE A 46 1.66 -0.58 7.74
CA ILE A 46 0.55 -1.06 6.92
C ILE A 46 -0.22 -2.18 7.62
N ILE A 47 0.44 -3.01 8.42
CA ILE A 47 -0.19 -4.15 9.09
C ILE A 47 -1.11 -3.64 10.19
N GLY A 48 -0.58 -2.80 11.09
CA GLY A 48 -1.35 -2.18 12.15
C GLY A 48 -2.48 -1.30 11.62
N PHE A 49 -2.22 -0.51 10.57
CA PHE A 49 -3.26 0.29 9.93
C PHE A 49 -4.38 -0.57 9.32
N LYS A 50 -4.04 -1.68 8.65
CA LYS A 50 -5.04 -2.59 8.08
C LYS A 50 -5.91 -3.20 9.19
N GLN A 51 -5.31 -3.67 10.27
CA GLN A 51 -6.03 -4.22 11.43
C GLN A 51 -6.98 -3.17 12.02
N PHE A 52 -6.48 -1.97 12.26
CA PHE A 52 -7.28 -0.83 12.71
C PHE A 52 -8.50 -0.57 11.82
N LEU A 53 -8.32 -0.55 10.49
CA LEU A 53 -9.43 -0.33 9.58
C LEU A 53 -10.48 -1.44 9.64
N PHE A 54 -10.09 -2.70 9.80
CA PHE A 54 -11.04 -3.81 9.91
C PHE A 54 -11.77 -3.84 11.25
N GLU A 55 -11.08 -3.53 12.34
CA GLU A 55 -11.60 -3.70 13.69
C GLU A 55 -12.35 -2.46 14.20
N GLN A 56 -11.91 -1.27 13.81
CA GLN A 56 -12.38 -0.01 14.37
C GLN A 56 -13.22 0.83 13.39
N THR A 57 -13.48 0.31 12.18
CA THR A 57 -14.27 1.03 11.17
C THR A 57 -15.19 0.11 10.38
N GLU A 58 -16.38 0.62 10.03
CA GLU A 58 -17.36 -0.07 9.16
C GLU A 58 -17.00 0.07 7.66
N MET A 59 -15.72 -0.03 7.31
CA MET A 59 -15.28 0.11 5.91
C MET A 59 -15.34 -1.22 5.16
N SER A 60 -15.79 -1.17 3.91
CA SER A 60 -15.80 -2.34 3.06
C SER A 60 -14.38 -2.89 2.83
N PRO A 61 -14.21 -4.22 2.67
CA PRO A 61 -12.90 -4.81 2.36
C PRO A 61 -12.25 -4.22 1.12
N GLY A 62 -13.05 -3.79 0.13
CA GLY A 62 -12.57 -3.09 -1.07
C GLY A 62 -11.92 -1.74 -0.72
N THR A 63 -12.61 -0.92 0.07
CA THR A 63 -12.09 0.38 0.53
C THR A 63 -10.82 0.23 1.34
N VAL A 64 -10.79 -0.73 2.28
CA VAL A 64 -9.61 -1.03 3.10
C VAL A 64 -8.42 -1.39 2.20
N ARG A 65 -8.66 -2.27 1.22
CA ARG A 65 -7.64 -2.67 0.25
C ARG A 65 -7.10 -1.48 -0.53
N GLU A 66 -7.97 -0.57 -0.98
CA GLU A 66 -7.54 0.62 -1.70
C GLU A 66 -6.63 1.52 -0.86
N TYR A 67 -6.97 1.78 0.40
CA TYR A 67 -6.15 2.61 1.28
C TYR A 67 -4.78 1.97 1.55
N VAL A 68 -4.76 0.68 1.86
CA VAL A 68 -3.52 -0.07 2.06
C VAL A 68 -2.61 -0.02 0.84
N VAL A 69 -3.16 -0.24 -0.36
CA VAL A 69 -2.39 -0.21 -1.60
C VAL A 69 -1.85 1.20 -1.88
N ARG A 70 -2.63 2.25 -1.65
CA ARG A 70 -2.19 3.64 -1.82
C ARG A 70 -1.02 3.97 -0.91
N LEU A 71 -1.10 3.64 0.38
CA LEU A 71 -0.01 3.91 1.32
C LEU A 71 1.24 3.08 1.03
N ARG A 72 1.11 1.81 0.61
CA ARG A 72 2.27 1.01 0.17
C ARG A 72 2.99 1.64 -1.01
N ARG A 73 2.24 2.04 -2.04
CA ARG A 73 2.81 2.70 -3.24
C ARG A 73 3.49 4.02 -2.88
N LEU A 74 2.85 4.82 -2.04
CA LEU A 74 3.43 6.08 -1.58
C LEU A 74 4.69 5.83 -0.75
N GLY A 75 4.69 4.87 0.18
CA GLY A 75 5.85 4.54 1.00
C GLY A 75 7.04 4.12 0.16
N ASN A 76 6.83 3.24 -0.83
CA ASN A 76 7.88 2.83 -1.77
C ASN A 76 8.43 4.04 -2.54
N HIS A 77 7.57 4.92 -3.03
CA HIS A 77 7.99 6.13 -3.74
C HIS A 77 8.83 7.06 -2.84
N LEU A 78 8.43 7.25 -1.58
CA LEU A 78 9.18 8.07 -0.62
C LEU A 78 10.54 7.46 -0.28
N HIS A 79 10.60 6.13 -0.15
CA HIS A 79 11.84 5.39 0.07
C HIS A 79 12.82 5.55 -1.11
N GLU A 80 12.34 5.41 -2.35
CA GLU A 80 13.13 5.62 -3.57
C GLU A 80 13.69 7.06 -3.67
N GLN A 81 12.97 8.04 -3.12
CA GLN A 81 13.38 9.45 -3.09
C GLN A 81 14.24 9.80 -1.84
N ASN A 82 14.58 8.83 -0.99
CA ASN A 82 15.34 9.02 0.26
C ASN A 82 14.73 10.08 1.19
N ILE A 83 13.39 10.15 1.26
CA ILE A 83 12.71 11.05 2.19
C ILE A 83 12.89 10.51 3.62
N SER A 84 13.17 11.40 4.57
CA SER A 84 13.26 11.02 5.99
C SER A 84 11.89 10.99 6.66
N LEU A 85 11.66 9.97 7.50
CA LEU A 85 10.52 9.84 8.40
C LEU A 85 10.37 11.00 9.38
N ASP A 86 11.46 11.71 9.70
CA ASP A 86 11.46 12.81 10.67
C ASP A 86 10.60 14.01 10.22
N GLN A 87 10.34 14.12 8.91
CA GLN A 87 9.47 15.16 8.35
C GLN A 87 7.99 14.96 8.71
N LEU A 88 7.60 13.79 9.21
CA LEU A 88 6.21 13.44 9.55
C LEU A 88 5.81 13.86 10.98
N GLN A 89 6.72 14.44 11.76
CA GLN A 89 6.49 14.66 13.19
C GLN A 89 5.63 15.90 13.51
N ASP A 90 5.47 16.85 12.58
CA ASP A 90 4.74 18.09 12.88
C ASP A 90 3.80 18.48 11.73
N GLY A 91 2.50 18.24 11.91
CA GLY A 91 1.44 18.66 10.98
C GLY A 91 0.53 17.55 10.43
N PHE A 92 -0.25 17.87 9.40
CA PHE A 92 -1.14 16.92 8.73
C PHE A 92 -0.40 16.17 7.64
N LEU A 93 -0.45 14.83 7.66
CA LEU A 93 0.30 14.02 6.71
C LEU A 93 -0.07 14.31 5.26
N ASP A 94 -1.35 14.60 4.99
CA ASP A 94 -1.80 14.90 3.63
C ASP A 94 -1.32 16.25 3.11
N GLU A 95 -0.95 17.18 4.00
CA GLU A 95 -0.35 18.46 3.63
C GLU A 95 1.16 18.34 3.48
N ILE A 96 1.84 17.71 4.45
CA ILE A 96 3.29 17.49 4.44
C ILE A 96 3.69 16.70 3.20
N LEU A 97 2.99 15.60 2.92
CA LEU A 97 3.33 14.71 1.81
C LEU A 97 2.79 15.19 0.45
N ALA A 98 2.10 16.33 0.40
CA ALA A 98 1.51 16.87 -0.82
C ALA A 98 2.46 16.94 -2.03
N PRO A 99 3.76 17.32 -1.87
CA PRO A 99 4.70 17.37 -2.99
C PRO A 99 4.98 16.03 -3.67
N TRP A 100 4.79 14.92 -2.96
CA TRP A 100 5.06 13.55 -3.46
C TRP A 100 3.80 12.79 -3.84
N LEU A 101 2.62 13.43 -3.78
CA LEU A 101 1.40 12.80 -4.23
C LEU A 101 1.32 12.79 -5.76
N PRO A 102 0.78 11.71 -6.36
CA PRO A 102 0.54 11.68 -7.79
C PRO A 102 -0.46 12.78 -8.18
N SER A 103 -0.27 13.36 -9.36
CA SER A 103 -1.18 14.37 -9.95
C SER A 103 -2.56 13.78 -10.29
N THR A 104 -2.63 12.46 -10.50
CA THR A 104 -3.88 11.72 -10.66
C THR A 104 -4.32 11.12 -9.32
N SER A 105 -5.62 11.15 -9.05
CA SER A 105 -6.20 10.61 -7.80
C SER A 105 -5.60 11.18 -6.51
N THR A 106 -5.02 12.38 -6.54
CA THR A 106 -4.37 13.05 -5.39
C THR A 106 -5.26 13.04 -4.16
N ASN A 107 -6.54 13.37 -4.33
CA ASN A 107 -7.50 13.43 -3.22
C ASN A 107 -7.70 12.06 -2.55
N ASN A 108 -7.64 10.98 -3.32
CA ASN A 108 -7.77 9.62 -2.79
C ASN A 108 -6.59 9.25 -1.89
N TYR A 109 -5.37 9.71 -2.21
CA TYR A 109 -4.21 9.56 -1.35
C TYR A 109 -4.34 10.40 -0.08
N ARG A 110 -4.80 11.66 -0.20
CA ARG A 110 -5.04 12.53 0.96
C ARG A 110 -6.01 11.90 1.96
N ILE A 111 -7.09 11.29 1.47
CA ILE A 111 -8.06 10.59 2.34
C ILE A 111 -7.39 9.40 3.06
N ALA A 112 -6.61 8.59 2.34
CA ALA A 112 -5.90 7.47 2.93
C ALA A 112 -4.90 7.93 4.02
N LEU A 113 -4.17 9.03 3.76
CA LEU A 113 -3.23 9.63 4.71
C LEU A 113 -3.92 10.15 5.97
N ARG A 114 -5.07 10.83 5.85
CA ARG A 114 -5.84 11.27 7.02
C ARG A 114 -6.34 10.09 7.85
N LYS A 115 -6.76 9.00 7.21
CA LYS A 115 -7.14 7.76 7.91
C LYS A 115 -5.95 7.12 8.63
N TYR A 116 -4.78 7.11 8.00
CA TYR A 116 -3.55 6.63 8.64
C TYR A 116 -3.15 7.50 9.83
N GLN A 117 -3.23 8.82 9.71
CA GLN A 117 -2.93 9.73 10.82
C GLN A 117 -3.91 9.55 11.98
N HIS A 118 -5.18 9.23 11.69
CA HIS A 118 -6.14 8.86 12.73
C HIS A 118 -5.74 7.58 13.47
N TYR A 119 -5.29 6.55 12.74
CA TYR A 119 -4.71 5.34 13.32
C TYR A 119 -3.49 5.65 14.20
N GLN A 120 -2.56 6.49 13.76
CA GLN A 120 -1.39 6.89 14.56
C GLN A 120 -1.79 7.55 15.87
N ARG A 121 -2.81 8.41 15.86
CA ARG A 121 -3.31 9.05 17.09
C ARG A 121 -3.90 8.02 18.05
N GLN A 122 -4.70 7.08 17.56
CA GLN A 122 -5.31 6.06 18.42
C GLN A 122 -4.29 5.10 19.06
N THR A 123 -3.28 4.70 18.29
CA THR A 123 -2.19 3.84 18.77
C THR A 123 -1.28 4.56 19.76
N CYS A 124 -0.96 5.83 19.51
CA CYS A 124 -0.18 6.65 20.44
C CYS A 124 -0.92 6.94 21.76
N THR A 125 -2.25 6.96 21.75
CA THR A 125 -3.08 7.10 22.97
C THR A 125 -3.32 5.79 23.74
N GLY A 126 -2.76 4.66 23.32
CA GLY A 126 -2.84 3.39 24.06
C GLY A 126 -4.21 2.68 24.02
N LEU A 127 -5.10 3.06 23.10
CA LEU A 127 -6.45 2.46 22.98
C LEU A 127 -6.51 1.15 22.18
N VAL A 128 -5.37 0.61 21.71
CA VAL A 128 -5.32 -0.75 21.19
C VAL A 128 -5.31 -1.71 22.38
N GLN A 129 -6.50 -2.00 22.90
CA GLN A 129 -6.69 -3.14 23.78
C GLN A 129 -6.25 -4.39 23.01
N LYS A 130 -5.14 -4.95 23.48
CA LYS A 130 -4.60 -6.25 23.12
C LYS A 130 -5.74 -7.27 23.27
N SER A 131 -6.42 -7.60 22.17
CA SER A 131 -7.28 -8.77 22.12
C SER A 131 -6.36 -9.96 22.37
N SER A 132 -6.53 -10.56 23.53
CA SER A 132 -5.81 -11.76 23.93
C SER A 132 -5.98 -12.81 22.84
N SER A 133 -4.89 -13.15 22.18
CA SER A 133 -4.76 -14.35 21.37
C SER A 133 -5.14 -15.55 22.25
N LEU A 134 -6.37 -16.03 22.11
CA LEU A 134 -6.73 -17.36 22.57
C LEU A 134 -5.93 -18.36 21.71
N PRO A 135 -5.15 -19.28 22.31
CA PRO A 135 -4.47 -20.30 21.55
C PRO A 135 -5.52 -21.15 20.83
N ALA A 136 -5.36 -21.30 19.51
CA ALA A 136 -6.14 -22.23 18.72
C ALA A 136 -6.00 -23.61 19.37
N SER A 137 -7.09 -24.10 19.94
CA SER A 137 -7.22 -25.45 20.45
C SER A 137 -7.00 -26.43 19.31
N ASP A 138 -5.95 -27.24 19.43
CA ASP A 138 -5.74 -28.46 18.67
C ASP A 138 -7.01 -29.30 18.71
N ILE A 139 -7.54 -29.64 17.54
CA ILE A 139 -8.51 -30.73 17.38
C ILE A 139 -7.85 -31.74 16.44
N TYR A 140 -7.63 -32.93 17.01
CA TYR A 140 -7.12 -34.17 16.40
C TYR A 140 -7.99 -34.66 15.23
#